data_AF-A0A1W1DVR4-F1
#
_entry.id   AF-A0A1W1DVR4-F1
#
_cell.length_a   1.000
_cell.length_b   1.000
_cell.length_c   1.000
_cell.angle_alpha   90.00
_cell.angle_beta   90.00
_cell.angle_gamma   90.00
#
_symmetry.space_group_name_H-M   'P 1'
#
loop_
_entity.id
_entity.type
_entity.pdbx_description
1 polymer ?
#
loop_
_entity_poly.entity_id
_entity_poly.type
_entity_poly.pdbx_seq_one_letter_code
_entity_poly.pdbx_strand_id
1 'polypeptide(L)'
;MVKQRKDSISQFKDAGRTDLVDVEEAELTIINNYMPKQLSEAEIATAVDKAIADTGASSMQDMGKLMGLLKGQLDGKADMGAISSLIRAKLS
;
A
#
# COMPACT_ATOMS: atom_id res chain seq x y z
N MET A 1 -11.30 0.83 -2.94
CA MET A 1 -12.18 -0.12 -2.23
C MET A 1 -11.49 -0.72 -1.00
N VAL A 2 -10.38 -1.46 -1.16
CA VAL A 2 -9.62 -2.07 -0.04
C VAL A 2 -9.19 -1.06 1.03
N LYS A 3 -8.58 0.05 0.60
CA LYS A 3 -8.16 1.12 1.52
C LYS A 3 -9.34 1.69 2.32
N GLN A 4 -10.44 2.00 1.63
CA GLN A 4 -11.65 2.52 2.27
C GLN A 4 -12.19 1.56 3.35
N ARG A 5 -12.21 0.25 3.08
CA ARG A 5 -12.64 -0.74 4.08
C ARG A 5 -11.68 -0.83 5.27
N LYS A 6 -10.36 -0.78 5.03
CA LYS A 6 -9.36 -0.71 6.12
C LYS A 6 -9.55 0.54 6.99
N ASP A 7 -9.85 1.68 6.38
CA ASP A 7 -10.14 2.92 7.09
C ASP A 7 -11.43 2.78 7.93
N SER A 8 -12.48 2.15 7.38
CA SER A 8 -13.73 1.85 8.11
C SER A 8 -13.51 0.87 9.27
N ILE A 9 -12.71 -0.19 9.08
CA ILE A 9 -12.33 -1.13 10.16
C ILE A 9 -11.68 -0.38 11.31
N SER A 10 -10.72 0.51 11.03
CA SER A 10 -10.06 1.31 12.07
C SER A 10 -11.08 2.17 12.82
N GLN A 11 -11.95 2.89 12.11
CA GLN A 11 -12.95 3.75 12.72
C GLN A 11 -13.96 2.98 13.58
N PHE A 12 -14.43 1.81 13.12
CA PHE A 12 -15.35 0.98 13.88
C PHE A 12 -14.69 0.36 15.10
N LYS A 13 -13.42 -0.05 14.99
CA LYS A 13 -12.63 -0.55 16.12
C LYS A 13 -12.44 0.53 17.18
N ASP A 14 -12.09 1.75 16.77
CA ASP A 14 -11.93 2.90 17.66
C ASP A 14 -13.25 3.28 18.35
N ALA A 15 -14.39 3.07 17.67
CA ALA A 15 -15.73 3.27 18.20
C ALA A 15 -16.28 2.08 19.02
N GLY A 16 -15.52 0.99 19.19
CA GLY A 16 -15.98 -0.22 19.91
C GLY A 16 -17.10 -0.99 19.21
N ARG A 17 -17.30 -0.78 17.91
CA ARG A 17 -18.34 -1.41 17.08
C ARG A 17 -17.84 -2.68 16.43
N THR A 18 -17.56 -3.70 17.25
CA THR A 18 -17.04 -5.00 16.78
C THR A 18 -17.95 -5.66 15.74
N ASP A 19 -19.27 -5.47 15.85
CA ASP A 19 -20.25 -5.95 14.88
C ASP A 19 -19.97 -5.43 13.45
N LEU A 20 -19.55 -4.17 13.33
CA LEU A 20 -19.23 -3.56 12.03
C LEU A 20 -17.80 -3.89 11.57
N VAL A 21 -16.87 -4.10 12.51
CA VAL A 21 -15.52 -4.59 12.21
C VAL A 21 -15.61 -5.96 11.53
N ASP A 22 -16.37 -6.89 12.10
CA ASP A 22 -16.52 -8.24 11.57
C ASP A 22 -17.10 -8.25 10.15
N VAL A 23 -18.08 -7.38 9.88
CA VAL A 23 -18.67 -7.21 8.54
C VAL A 23 -17.62 -6.72 7.54
N GLU A 24 -16.87 -5.68 7.89
CA GLU A 24 -15.85 -5.13 6.99
C GLU A 24 -14.68 -6.09 6.77
N GLU A 25 -14.28 -6.86 7.78
CA GLU A 25 -13.22 -7.88 7.66
C GLU A 25 -13.66 -9.05 6.77
N ALA A 26 -14.92 -9.48 6.87
CA ALA A 26 -15.48 -10.51 5.99
C ALA A 26 -15.51 -10.04 4.52
N GLU A 27 -15.99 -8.81 4.29
CA GLU A 27 -16.01 -8.17 2.98
C GLU A 27 -14.59 -8.00 2.40
N LEU A 28 -13.65 -7.55 3.23
CA LEU A 28 -12.25 -7.39 2.85
C LEU A 28 -11.63 -8.73 2.44
N THR A 29 -11.95 -9.81 3.16
CA THR A 29 -11.51 -11.17 2.82
C THR A 29 -12.03 -11.61 1.45
N ILE A 30 -13.31 -11.36 1.15
CA ILE A 30 -13.89 -11.66 -0.16
C ILE A 30 -13.16 -10.88 -1.26
N ILE A 31 -12.97 -9.58 -1.08
CA ILE A 31 -12.27 -8.73 -2.07
C ILE A 31 -10.83 -9.19 -2.29
N ASN A 32 -10.12 -9.56 -1.23
CA ASN A 32 -8.75 -10.05 -1.33
C ASN A 32 -8.64 -11.31 -2.20
N ASN A 33 -9.66 -12.17 -2.23
CA ASN A 33 -9.68 -13.35 -3.11
C ASN A 33 -9.76 -13.01 -4.60
N TYR A 34 -10.23 -11.80 -4.96
CA TYR A 34 -10.31 -11.32 -6.34
C TYR A 34 -9.14 -10.42 -6.73
N MET A 35 -8.22 -10.13 -5.81
CA MET A 35 -7.03 -9.33 -6.09
C MET A 35 -5.83 -10.21 -6.43
N PRO A 36 -4.86 -9.66 -7.17
CA PRO A 36 -3.52 -10.22 -7.21
C PRO A 36 -2.98 -10.38 -5.79
N LYS A 37 -2.12 -11.41 -5.60
CA LYS A 37 -1.41 -11.62 -4.34
C LYS A 37 -0.81 -10.30 -3.85
N GLN A 38 -1.33 -9.83 -2.71
CA GLN A 38 -0.83 -8.63 -2.07
C GLN A 38 0.58 -8.90 -1.56
N LEU A 39 1.47 -7.94 -1.79
CA LEU A 39 2.82 -7.97 -1.24
C LEU A 39 2.77 -7.56 0.23
N SER A 40 3.64 -8.18 1.02
CA SER A 40 3.92 -7.77 2.39
C SER A 40 4.63 -6.41 2.42
N GLU A 41 4.60 -5.74 3.58
CA GLU A 41 5.32 -4.48 3.77
C GLU A 41 6.83 -4.64 3.50
N ALA A 42 7.43 -5.77 3.86
CA ALA A 42 8.84 -6.06 3.61
C ALA A 42 9.14 -6.21 2.11
N GLU A 43 8.26 -6.87 1.35
CA GLU A 43 8.38 -6.99 -0.11
C GLU A 43 8.22 -5.63 -0.80
N ILE A 44 7.27 -4.80 -0.33
CA ILE A 44 7.09 -3.43 -0.84
C ILE A 44 8.34 -2.60 -0.55
N ALA A 45 8.86 -2.64 0.68
CA ALA A 45 10.07 -1.91 1.05
C ALA A 45 11.27 -2.32 0.18
N THR A 46 11.46 -3.62 -0.04
CA THR A 46 12.51 -4.16 -0.90
C THR A 46 12.36 -3.68 -2.35
N ALA A 47 11.14 -3.65 -2.88
CA ALA A 47 10.88 -3.14 -4.23
C ALA A 47 11.20 -1.65 -4.34
N VAL A 48 10.86 -0.84 -3.33
CA VAL A 48 11.20 0.59 -3.30
C VAL A 48 12.71 0.79 -3.21
N ASP A 49 13.41 0.07 -2.35
CA ASP A 49 14.87 0.17 -2.23
C ASP A 49 15.57 -0.17 -3.54
N LYS A 50 15.10 -1.23 -4.21
CA LYS A 50 15.59 -1.59 -5.53
C LYS A 50 15.31 -0.49 -6.56
N ALA A 51 14.10 0.07 -6.58
CA ALA A 51 13.76 1.16 -7.48
C ALA A 51 14.65 2.40 -7.27
N ILE A 52 14.95 2.75 -6.02
CA ILE A 52 15.87 3.84 -5.67
C ILE A 52 17.26 3.56 -6.22
N ALA A 53 17.79 2.35 -5.97
CA ALA A 53 19.11 1.93 -6.45
C ALA A 53 19.20 1.91 -8.00
N ASP A 54 18.21 1.31 -8.67
CA ASP A 54 18.18 1.17 -10.13
C ASP A 54 18.07 2.53 -10.84
N THR A 55 17.43 3.50 -10.20
CA THR A 55 17.20 4.83 -10.79
C THR A 55 18.20 5.89 -10.37
N GLY A 56 19.02 5.62 -9.34
CA GLY A 56 19.89 6.59 -8.70
C GLY A 56 19.13 7.75 -8.03
N ALA A 57 17.85 7.54 -7.69
CA ALA A 57 17.02 8.57 -7.10
C ALA A 57 17.56 8.97 -5.72
N SER A 58 17.68 10.27 -5.48
CA SER A 58 18.25 10.78 -4.22
C SER A 58 17.47 11.95 -3.63
N SER A 59 16.41 12.39 -4.31
CA SER A 59 15.62 13.52 -3.84
C SER A 59 14.14 13.38 -4.17
N MET A 60 13.32 14.19 -3.53
CA MET A 60 11.88 14.26 -3.81
C MET A 60 11.55 14.65 -5.26
N GLN A 61 12.49 15.21 -6.02
CA GLN A 61 12.32 15.47 -7.46
C GLN A 61 12.18 14.17 -8.27
N ASP A 62 12.75 13.07 -7.77
CA ASP A 62 12.72 11.76 -8.41
C ASP A 62 11.43 10.97 -8.12
N MET A 63 10.55 11.49 -7.28
CA MET A 63 9.30 10.83 -6.86
C MET A 63 8.46 10.37 -8.06
N GLY A 64 8.31 11.23 -9.09
CA GLY A 64 7.55 10.88 -10.29
C GLY A 64 8.15 9.69 -11.04
N LYS A 65 9.48 9.62 -11.12
CA LYS A 65 10.22 8.53 -11.78
C LYS A 65 10.04 7.21 -11.03
N LEU A 66 10.22 7.23 -9.71
CA LEU A 66 10.05 6.06 -8.84
C LEU A 66 8.61 5.55 -8.86
N MET A 67 7.63 6.45 -8.76
CA MET A 67 6.21 6.08 -8.84
C MET A 67 5.87 5.46 -10.19
N GLY A 68 6.42 5.98 -11.30
CA GLY A 68 6.22 5.40 -12.62
C GLY A 68 6.75 3.97 -12.74
N LEU A 69 7.97 3.72 -12.24
CA LEU A 69 8.60 2.39 -12.24
C LEU A 69 7.82 1.40 -11.36
N LEU A 70 7.52 1.81 -10.13
CA LEU A 70 6.86 0.95 -9.14
C LEU A 70 5.40 0.68 -9.50
N LYS A 71 4.71 1.61 -10.17
CA LYS A 71 3.36 1.36 -10.69
C LYS A 71 3.35 0.13 -11.61
N GLY A 72 4.27 0.04 -12.58
CA GLY A 72 4.32 -1.11 -13.49
C GLY A 72 4.57 -2.46 -12.79
N GLN A 73 5.25 -2.46 -11.65
CA GLN A 73 5.63 -3.68 -10.92
C GLN A 73 4.60 -4.08 -9.84
N LEU A 74 3.98 -3.09 -9.20
CA LEU A 74 3.21 -3.23 -7.98
C LEU A 74 1.72 -2.91 -8.16
N ASP A 75 1.26 -2.52 -9.35
CA ASP A 75 -0.16 -2.23 -9.58
C ASP A 75 -1.05 -3.42 -9.21
N GLY A 76 -2.11 -3.13 -8.45
CA GLY A 76 -3.00 -4.14 -7.89
C GLY A 76 -2.39 -5.09 -6.85
N LYS A 77 -1.08 -5.02 -6.56
CA LYS A 77 -0.38 -5.87 -5.58
C LYS A 77 0.00 -5.14 -4.30
N ALA A 78 -0.07 -3.82 -4.29
CA ALA A 78 0.21 -2.98 -3.14
C ALA A 78 -0.55 -1.65 -3.21
N ASP A 79 -0.77 -1.03 -2.05
CA ASP A 79 -1.39 0.30 -1.96
C ASP A 79 -0.41 1.39 -2.43
N MET A 80 -0.80 2.13 -3.47
CA MET A 80 0.03 3.20 -4.03
C MET A 80 0.25 4.37 -3.05
N GLY A 81 -0.68 4.58 -2.11
CA GLY A 81 -0.51 5.54 -1.03
C GLY A 81 0.61 5.12 -0.07
N ALA A 82 0.63 3.84 0.32
CA ALA A 82 1.68 3.25 1.13
C ALA A 82 3.05 3.32 0.44
N ILE A 83 3.12 2.95 -0.85
CA ILE A 83 4.35 3.08 -1.67
C ILE A 83 4.85 4.53 -1.67
N SER A 84 3.98 5.49 -1.97
CA SER A 84 4.38 6.90 -2.02
C SER A 84 4.86 7.42 -0.67
N SER A 85 4.23 7.00 0.43
CA SER A 85 4.63 7.36 1.79
C SER A 85 6.00 6.77 2.14
N LEU A 86 6.25 5.52 1.75
CA LEU A 86 7.52 4.84 1.98
C LEU A 86 8.66 5.46 1.16
N ILE A 87 8.41 5.85 -0.09
CA ILE A 87 9.39 6.60 -0.90
C ILE A 87 9.72 7.93 -0.23
N ARG A 88 8.71 8.69 0.23
CA ARG A 88 8.95 9.96 0.93
C ARG A 88 9.83 9.77 2.17
N ALA A 89 9.57 8.73 2.95
CA ALA A 89 10.34 8.43 4.16
C ALA A 89 11.80 8.02 3.86
N LYS A 90 12.09 7.50 2.66
CA LYS A 90 13.45 7.11 2.25
C LYS A 90 14.23 8.21 1.54
N LEU A 91 13.55 9.23 1.00
CA LEU A 91 14.14 10.35 0.29
C LEU A 91 14.11 11.67 1.09
N SER A 92 13.61 11.63 2.33
CA SER A 92 13.60 12.76 3.27
C SER A 92 14.92 12.91 4.00
#